data_AF-A0A934KTJ0-F1
#
_entry.id   AF-A0A934KTJ0-F1
#
_cell.length_a   1.000
_cell.length_b   1.000
_cell.length_c   1.000
_cell.angle_alpha   90.00
_cell.angle_beta   90.00
_cell.angle_gamma   90.00
#
_symmetry.space_group_name_H-M   'P 1'
#
loop_
_entity.id
_entity.type
_entity.pdbx_description
1 polymer ?
#
loop_
_entity_poly.entity_id
_entity_poly.type
_entity_poly.pdbx_seq_one_letter_code
_entity_poly.pdbx_strand_id
1 'polypeptide(L)'
;MTVASEQFLDEKAALACIHCGLCLGSCPTYLETGNENDSPRGRIYLMRALQEGRLPLADPSVRHIDTCLGCRACEAACPSGVHYGELLEATRDHIEQHHDRPLFQRFLRRILIERVFPHPLLMKLALAPARLLKRAMKGRIYKESRRAGGSVGNGELGTGNRVDDKSRFYNESRRAGEETVPIPIPYSP
;
A
#
# COMPACT_ATOMS: atom_id res chain seq x y z
N MET A 1 14.14 -20.18 26.79
CA MET A 1 14.70 -18.85 26.50
C MET A 1 13.53 -17.88 26.51
N THR A 2 13.30 -17.27 27.66
CA THR A 2 12.22 -16.32 27.96
C THR A 2 12.64 -14.95 27.43
N VAL A 3 12.04 -14.49 26.33
CA VAL A 3 12.12 -13.09 25.92
C VAL A 3 11.44 -12.27 26.99
N ALA A 4 12.23 -11.50 27.74
CA ALA A 4 11.72 -10.39 28.51
C ALA A 4 11.02 -9.45 27.51
N SER A 5 9.73 -9.23 27.77
CA SER A 5 8.82 -8.45 26.96
C SER A 5 9.27 -6.99 26.91
N GLU A 6 9.95 -6.58 25.84
CA GLU A 6 9.93 -5.17 25.47
C GLU A 6 8.50 -4.82 25.06
N GLN A 7 7.81 -4.05 25.91
CA GLN A 7 6.54 -3.43 25.57
C GLN A 7 6.82 -2.30 24.57
N PHE A 8 6.57 -2.57 23.29
CA PHE A 8 6.69 -1.59 22.21
C PHE A 8 5.34 -0.95 21.86
N LEU A 9 4.23 -1.62 22.18
CA LEU A 9 2.87 -1.18 21.85
C LEU A 9 2.17 -0.54 23.05
N ASP A 10 1.44 0.55 22.86
CA ASP A 10 0.47 1.04 23.86
C ASP A 10 -0.72 0.06 23.94
N GLU A 11 -0.66 -0.81 24.93
CA GLU A 11 -1.68 -1.83 25.15
C GLU A 11 -3.06 -1.23 25.42
N LYS A 12 -3.15 -0.06 26.08
CA LYS A 12 -4.44 0.57 26.37
C LYS A 12 -5.11 1.06 25.09
N ALA A 13 -4.35 1.72 24.22
CA ALA A 13 -4.85 2.16 22.93
C ALA A 13 -5.25 0.96 22.04
N ALA A 14 -4.50 -0.14 22.08
CA ALA A 14 -4.86 -1.36 21.35
C ALA A 14 -6.11 -2.06 21.92
N LEU A 15 -6.28 -2.06 23.25
CA LEU A 15 -7.44 -2.64 23.94
C LEU A 15 -8.72 -1.81 23.77
N ALA A 16 -8.61 -0.53 23.41
CA ALA A 16 -9.76 0.32 23.09
C ALA A 16 -10.52 -0.19 21.84
N CYS A 17 -9.91 -1.02 21.00
CA CYS A 17 -10.58 -1.66 19.89
C CYS A 17 -11.60 -2.71 20.36
N ILE A 18 -12.89 -2.41 20.26
CA ILE A 18 -13.99 -3.34 20.60
C ILE A 18 -14.34 -4.33 19.48
N HIS A 19 -13.51 -4.42 18.43
CA HIS A 19 -13.72 -5.31 17.28
C HIS A 19 -15.05 -5.14 16.50
N CYS A 20 -15.69 -3.96 16.55
CA CYS A 20 -16.99 -3.70 15.91
C CYS A 20 -17.01 -3.74 14.36
N GLY A 21 -15.86 -3.52 13.70
CA GLY A 21 -15.76 -3.58 12.24
C GLY A 21 -16.16 -2.31 11.47
N LEU A 22 -16.49 -1.19 12.13
CA LEU A 22 -16.82 0.07 11.43
C LEU A 22 -15.67 0.61 10.56
N CYS A 23 -14.43 0.30 10.94
CA CYS A 23 -13.24 0.70 10.18
C CYS A 23 -13.06 -0.03 8.84
N LEU A 24 -13.81 -1.11 8.58
CA LEU A 24 -13.61 -1.96 7.40
C LEU A 24 -13.90 -1.21 6.10
N GLY A 25 -15.03 -0.52 6.02
CA GLY A 25 -15.43 0.25 4.84
C GLY A 25 -14.55 1.47 4.55
N SER A 26 -13.79 1.94 5.53
CA SER A 26 -12.87 3.07 5.38
C SER A 26 -11.45 2.66 4.98
N CYS A 27 -11.12 1.37 5.03
CA CYS A 27 -9.78 0.88 4.73
C CYS A 27 -9.66 0.49 3.24
N PRO A 28 -8.84 1.20 2.44
CA PRO A 28 -8.69 0.87 1.02
C PRO A 28 -8.07 -0.52 0.81
N THR A 29 -7.11 -0.93 1.65
CA THR A 29 -6.49 -2.25 1.52
C THR A 29 -7.51 -3.38 1.76
N TYR A 30 -8.40 -3.22 2.74
CA TYR A 30 -9.46 -4.21 2.98
C TYR A 30 -10.47 -4.25 1.83
N LEU A 31 -10.87 -3.10 1.29
CA LEU A 31 -11.80 -3.05 0.16
C LEU A 31 -11.26 -3.77 -1.09
N GLU A 32 -9.96 -3.67 -1.34
CA GLU A 32 -9.32 -4.33 -2.49
C GLU A 32 -9.03 -5.81 -2.24
N THR A 33 -8.67 -6.19 -1.01
CA THR A 33 -8.25 -7.57 -0.69
C THR A 33 -9.39 -8.47 -0.19
N GLY A 34 -10.42 -7.91 0.43
CA GLY A 34 -11.47 -8.64 1.15
C GLY A 34 -10.96 -9.43 2.37
N ASN A 35 -9.69 -9.28 2.74
CA ASN A 35 -9.07 -10.05 3.82
C ASN A 35 -9.07 -9.24 5.12
N GLU A 36 -9.76 -9.76 6.14
CA GLU A 36 -9.84 -9.11 7.45
C GLU A 36 -8.46 -8.86 8.07
N ASN A 37 -7.46 -9.71 7.84
CA ASN A 37 -6.10 -9.51 8.35
C ASN A 37 -5.45 -8.24 7.77
N ASP A 38 -5.84 -7.83 6.56
CA ASP A 38 -5.40 -6.59 5.93
C ASP A 38 -6.22 -5.37 6.36
N SER A 39 -7.25 -5.56 7.20
CA SER A 39 -8.09 -4.49 7.77
C SER A 39 -7.43 -3.81 8.99
N PRO A 40 -7.86 -2.58 9.37
CA PRO A 40 -7.34 -1.92 10.57
C PRO A 40 -7.60 -2.74 11.84
N ARG A 41 -8.78 -3.36 11.94
CA ARG A 41 -9.16 -4.22 13.07
C ARG A 41 -8.30 -5.49 13.12
N GLY A 42 -8.15 -6.19 12.00
CA GLY A 42 -7.31 -7.39 11.92
C GLY A 42 -5.85 -7.08 12.24
N ARG A 43 -5.34 -5.92 11.78
CA ARG A 43 -3.98 -5.49 12.10
C ARG A 43 -3.78 -5.18 13.58
N ILE A 44 -4.72 -4.51 14.25
CA ILE A 44 -4.64 -4.29 15.71
C ILE A 44 -4.53 -5.65 16.43
N TYR A 45 -5.30 -6.65 15.99
CA TYR A 45 -5.19 -8.00 16.54
C TYR A 45 -3.80 -8.62 16.33
N LEU A 46 -3.22 -8.49 15.13
CA LEU A 46 -1.87 -8.96 14.83
C LEU A 46 -0.79 -8.21 15.63
N MET A 47 -0.91 -6.89 15.77
CA MET A 47 -0.01 -6.04 16.57
C MET A 47 0.00 -6.49 18.04
N ARG A 48 -1.18 -6.78 18.60
CA ARG A 48 -1.29 -7.32 19.96
C ARG A 48 -0.69 -8.72 20.07
N ALA A 49 -0.97 -9.60 19.10
CA ALA A 49 -0.40 -10.94 19.10
C ALA A 49 1.14 -10.93 19.03
N LEU A 50 1.74 -9.96 18.33
CA LEU A 50 3.19 -9.71 18.35
C LEU A 50 3.66 -9.26 19.74
N GLN A 51 3.00 -8.26 20.33
CA GLN A 51 3.33 -7.73 21.67
C GLN A 51 3.23 -8.80 22.77
N GLU A 52 2.24 -9.68 22.68
CA GLU A 52 1.97 -10.76 23.62
C GLU A 52 2.86 -12.00 23.36
N GLY A 53 3.72 -11.95 22.33
CA GLY A 53 4.60 -13.05 21.94
C GLY A 53 3.87 -14.29 21.38
N ARG A 54 2.58 -14.17 21.04
CA ARG A 54 1.79 -15.25 20.44
C ARG A 54 2.04 -15.40 18.95
N LEU A 55 2.47 -14.31 18.30
CA LEU A 55 2.84 -14.30 16.88
C LEU A 55 4.36 -14.09 16.76
N PRO A 56 5.11 -14.99 16.11
CA PRO A 56 6.52 -14.78 15.82
C PRO A 56 6.72 -13.67 14.77
N LEU A 57 7.80 -12.88 14.87
CA LEU A 57 8.13 -11.86 13.85
C LEU A 57 8.41 -12.44 12.46
N ALA A 58 8.85 -13.69 12.38
CA ALA A 58 9.07 -14.40 11.12
C ALA A 58 7.78 -14.93 10.47
N ASP A 59 6.63 -14.76 11.13
CA ASP A 59 5.36 -15.27 10.62
C ASP A 59 4.92 -14.50 9.35
N PRO A 60 4.47 -15.18 8.28
CA PRO A 60 3.97 -14.53 7.06
C PRO A 60 2.84 -13.52 7.31
N SER A 61 2.09 -13.69 8.41
CA SER A 61 1.00 -12.80 8.80
C SER A 61 1.49 -11.39 9.15
N VAL A 62 2.76 -11.22 9.53
CA VAL A 62 3.38 -9.90 9.78
C VAL A 62 3.34 -9.03 8.54
N ARG A 63 3.42 -9.63 7.34
CA ARG A 63 3.29 -8.92 6.06
C ARG A 63 1.97 -8.15 5.95
N HIS A 64 0.91 -8.64 6.60
CA HIS A 64 -0.35 -7.91 6.63
C HIS A 64 -0.18 -6.55 7.28
N ILE A 65 0.70 -6.36 8.26
CA ILE A 65 0.96 -5.05 8.87
C ILE A 65 1.70 -4.13 7.88
N ASP A 66 2.66 -4.67 7.14
CA ASP A 66 3.46 -3.92 6.17
C ASP A 66 2.66 -3.38 4.98
N THR A 67 1.59 -4.08 4.56
CA THR A 67 0.71 -3.63 3.47
C THR A 67 -0.14 -2.39 3.82
N CYS A 68 -0.02 -1.83 5.04
CA CYS A 68 -0.78 -0.64 5.43
C CYS A 68 -0.27 0.56 4.63
N LEU A 69 -1.16 1.34 4.04
CA LEU A 69 -0.76 2.62 3.45
C LEU A 69 -0.51 3.70 4.51
N GLY A 70 -0.97 3.52 5.75
CA GLY A 70 -0.88 4.55 6.79
C GLY A 70 -1.79 5.76 6.55
N CYS A 71 -2.89 5.60 5.81
CA CYS A 71 -3.79 6.72 5.46
C CYS A 71 -4.68 7.22 6.61
N ARG A 72 -4.77 6.45 7.72
CA ARG A 72 -5.51 6.79 8.95
C ARG A 72 -7.01 7.07 8.80
N ALA A 73 -7.60 6.76 7.64
CA ALA A 73 -9.05 6.89 7.42
C ALA A 73 -9.90 6.08 8.42
N CYS A 74 -9.34 5.00 8.96
CA CYS A 74 -9.96 4.16 9.99
C CYS A 74 -10.16 4.86 11.34
N GLU A 75 -9.36 5.87 11.68
CA GLU A 75 -9.47 6.57 12.97
C GLU A 75 -10.74 7.42 13.02
N ALA A 76 -11.04 8.14 11.94
CA ALA A 76 -12.26 8.95 11.82
C ALA A 76 -13.54 8.10 11.86
N ALA A 77 -13.48 6.85 11.41
CA ALA A 77 -14.60 5.91 11.45
C ALA A 77 -14.72 5.18 12.80
N CYS A 78 -13.72 5.28 13.69
CA CYS A 78 -13.67 4.50 14.91
C CYS A 78 -14.49 5.19 16.02
N PRO A 79 -15.61 4.59 16.51
CA PRO A 79 -16.37 5.16 17.61
C PRO A 79 -15.62 5.11 18.94
N SER A 80 -14.65 4.20 19.06
CA SER A 80 -13.80 4.04 20.24
C SER A 80 -12.59 4.97 20.25
N GLY A 81 -12.37 5.76 19.19
CA GLY A 81 -11.26 6.72 19.11
C GLY A 81 -9.87 6.08 19.12
N VAL A 82 -9.71 4.89 18.54
CA VAL A 82 -8.40 4.22 18.50
C VAL A 82 -7.41 5.02 17.67
N HIS A 83 -6.28 5.42 18.27
CA HIS A 83 -5.15 6.08 17.61
C HIS A 83 -4.32 5.08 16.79
N TYR A 84 -4.90 4.61 15.69
CA TYR A 84 -4.34 3.53 14.87
C TYR A 84 -2.93 3.82 14.33
N GLY A 85 -2.65 5.08 13.95
CA GLY A 85 -1.36 5.49 13.41
C GLY A 85 -0.20 5.25 14.38
N GLU A 86 -0.39 5.58 15.65
CA GLU A 86 0.62 5.39 16.70
C GLU A 86 0.92 3.90 16.92
N LEU A 87 -0.11 3.07 16.94
CA LEU A 87 0.04 1.61 17.04
C LEU A 87 0.79 1.04 15.82
N LEU A 88 0.49 1.54 14.62
CA LEU A 88 1.13 1.11 13.38
C LEU A 88 2.60 1.49 13.35
N GLU A 89 2.95 2.72 13.70
CA GLU A 89 4.32 3.21 13.73
C GLU A 89 5.16 2.45 14.75
N ALA A 90 4.67 2.32 15.99
CA ALA A 90 5.35 1.56 17.03
C ALA A 90 5.60 0.09 16.62
N THR A 91 4.62 -0.53 15.96
CA THR A 91 4.78 -1.92 15.49
C THR A 91 5.77 -2.03 14.34
N ARG A 92 5.75 -1.08 13.39
CA ARG A 92 6.71 -1.05 12.28
C ARG A 92 8.14 -0.83 12.76
N ASP A 93 8.32 0.06 13.73
CA ASP A 93 9.63 0.30 14.34
C ASP A 93 10.14 -0.95 15.03
N HIS A 94 9.27 -1.65 15.77
CA HIS A 94 9.62 -2.93 16.39
C HIS A 94 10.00 -4.00 15.35
N ILE A 95 9.20 -4.14 14.28
CA ILE A 95 9.49 -5.08 13.18
C ILE A 95 10.83 -4.73 12.52
N GLU A 96 11.08 -3.46 12.16
CA GLU A 96 12.31 -3.07 11.46
C GLU A 96 13.57 -3.30 12.31
N GLN A 97 13.49 -3.07 13.62
CA GLN A 97 14.61 -3.30 14.54
C GLN A 97 14.96 -4.79 14.68
N HIS A 98 13.96 -5.66 14.62
CA HIS A 98 14.10 -7.09 14.88
C HIS A 98 14.05 -7.96 13.62
N HIS A 99 13.77 -7.37 12.45
CA HIS A 99 13.80 -8.09 11.19
C HIS A 99 15.24 -8.22 10.68
N ASP A 100 15.70 -9.47 10.58
CA ASP A 100 17.00 -9.81 10.01
C ASP A 100 17.01 -9.52 8.51
N ARG A 101 17.50 -8.34 8.13
CA ARG A 101 17.82 -8.04 6.73
C ARG A 101 19.18 -8.65 6.40
N PRO A 102 19.32 -9.46 5.34
CA PRO A 102 20.62 -10.00 4.95
C PRO A 102 21.62 -8.87 4.72
N LEU A 103 22.85 -9.03 5.23
CA LEU A 103 23.89 -8.00 5.21
C LEU A 103 24.15 -7.42 3.81
N PHE A 104 23.99 -8.26 2.77
CA PHE A 104 24.09 -7.85 1.37
C PHE A 104 23.03 -6.81 0.97
N GLN A 105 21.78 -6.96 1.41
CA GLN A 105 20.73 -5.97 1.15
C GLN A 105 20.98 -4.67 1.89
N ARG A 106 21.46 -4.72 3.15
CA ARG A 106 21.85 -3.51 3.92
C ARG A 106 22.97 -2.76 3.21
N PHE A 107 23.99 -3.48 2.74
CA PHE A 107 25.12 -2.91 2.00
C PHE A 107 24.68 -2.33 0.64
N LEU A 108 23.90 -3.07 -0.14
CA LEU A 108 23.43 -2.63 -1.45
C LEU A 108 22.52 -1.40 -1.36
N ARG A 109 21.58 -1.38 -0.39
CA ARG A 109 20.74 -0.21 -0.10
C ARG A 109 21.60 0.99 0.26
N ARG A 110 22.59 0.80 1.13
CA ARG A 110 23.51 1.87 1.55
C ARG A 110 24.29 2.43 0.36
N ILE A 111 24.86 1.58 -0.49
CA ILE A 111 25.56 2.03 -1.70
C ILE A 111 24.62 2.75 -2.67
N LEU A 112 23.45 2.19 -2.97
CA LEU A 112 22.50 2.80 -3.90
C LEU A 112 22.03 4.17 -3.42
N ILE A 113 21.68 4.31 -2.14
CA ILE A 113 21.16 5.55 -1.57
C ILE A 113 22.28 6.56 -1.33
N GLU A 114 23.42 6.17 -0.73
CA GLU A 114 24.48 7.11 -0.35
C GLU A 114 25.45 7.45 -1.50
N ARG A 115 25.66 6.55 -2.47
CA ARG A 115 26.64 6.76 -3.57
C ARG A 115 25.98 7.00 -4.93
N VAL A 116 24.93 6.28 -5.26
CA VAL A 116 24.36 6.29 -6.62
C VAL A 116 23.31 7.39 -6.76
N PHE A 117 22.40 7.54 -5.80
CA PHE A 117 21.34 8.56 -5.83
C PHE A 117 21.84 10.02 -5.87
N PRO A 118 22.84 10.45 -5.06
CA PRO A 118 23.31 11.83 -5.07
C PRO A 118 24.20 12.19 -6.26
N HIS A 119 24.71 11.21 -7.02
CA HIS A 119 25.60 11.47 -8.15
C HIS A 119 24.92 11.22 -9.51
N PRO A 120 24.48 12.28 -10.22
CA PRO A 120 23.76 12.15 -11.50
C PRO A 120 24.61 11.52 -12.62
N LEU A 121 25.94 11.54 -12.51
CA LEU A 121 26.86 10.88 -13.45
C LEU A 121 26.84 9.36 -13.30
N LEU A 122 26.81 8.85 -12.06
CA LEU A 122 26.73 7.42 -11.76
C LEU A 122 25.40 6.82 -12.23
N MET A 123 24.29 7.54 -12.04
CA MET A 123 22.99 7.16 -12.60
C MET A 123 23.00 7.13 -14.14
N LYS A 124 23.62 8.11 -14.80
CA LYS A 124 23.75 8.13 -16.27
C LYS A 124 24.56 6.96 -16.82
N LEU A 125 25.63 6.57 -16.11
CA LEU A 125 26.45 5.39 -16.45
C LEU A 125 25.70 4.08 -16.18
N ALA A 126 25.02 3.96 -15.04
CA ALA A 126 24.22 2.79 -14.71
C ALA A 126 23.09 2.53 -15.73
N LEU A 127 22.51 3.59 -16.30
CA LEU A 127 21.49 3.50 -17.34
C LEU A 127 22.05 3.41 -18.78
N ALA A 128 23.36 3.52 -18.98
CA ALA A 128 23.97 3.51 -20.31
C ALA A 128 23.77 2.18 -21.08
N PRO A 129 23.90 0.98 -20.45
CA PRO A 129 23.65 -0.29 -21.12
C PRO A 129 22.19 -0.43 -21.56
N ALA A 130 21.24 -0.04 -20.69
CA ALA A 130 19.81 -0.06 -21.00
C ALA A 130 19.45 0.89 -22.16
N ARG A 131 20.09 2.07 -22.24
CA ARG A 131 19.94 3.00 -23.37
C ARG A 131 20.52 2.46 -24.66
N LEU A 132 21.66 1.78 -24.60
CA LEU A 132 22.30 1.16 -25.76
C LEU A 132 21.45 0.00 -26.30
N LEU A 133 20.96 -0.85 -25.41
CA LEU A 133 20.05 -1.96 -25.73
C LEU A 133 18.74 -1.45 -26.36
N LYS A 134 18.12 -0.41 -25.78
CA LYS A 134 16.92 0.23 -26.35
C LYS A 134 17.18 0.80 -27.74
N ARG A 135 18.35 1.43 -27.97
CA ARG A 135 18.74 1.95 -29.29
C ARG A 135 18.92 0.83 -30.31
N ALA A 136 19.56 -0.27 -29.93
CA ALA A 136 19.73 -1.44 -30.79
C ALA A 136 18.38 -2.12 -31.12
N MET A 137 17.48 -2.22 -30.14
CA MET A 137 16.15 -2.82 -30.32
C MET A 137 15.19 -1.93 -31.12
N LYS A 138 15.29 -0.60 -31.04
CA LYS A 138 14.45 0.33 -31.81
C LYS A 138 14.65 0.18 -33.33
N GLY A 139 15.86 -0.18 -33.77
CA GLY A 139 16.16 -0.52 -35.16
C GLY A 139 15.53 -1.84 -35.63
N ARG A 140 15.27 -2.76 -34.71
CA ARG A 140 14.64 -4.07 -34.99
C ARG A 140 13.11 -3.94 -35.08
N ILE A 141 12.50 -3.20 -34.16
CA ILE A 141 11.04 -2.95 -34.15
C ILE A 141 10.58 -2.13 -35.38
N TYR A 142 11.37 -1.13 -35.83
CA TYR A 142 11.04 -0.36 -37.04
C TYR A 142 11.11 -1.22 -38.33
N LYS A 143 11.99 -2.24 -38.36
CA LYS A 143 12.15 -3.14 -39.51
C LYS A 143 11.05 -4.22 -39.56
N GLU A 144 10.57 -4.68 -38.41
CA GLU A 144 9.41 -5.58 -38.26
C GLU A 144 8.11 -4.89 -38.72
N SER A 145 7.90 -3.63 -38.31
CA SER A 145 6.74 -2.82 -38.68
C SER A 145 6.62 -2.55 -40.19
N ARG A 146 7.74 -2.49 -40.93
CA ARG A 146 7.69 -2.41 -42.42
C ARG A 146 7.38 -3.75 -43.09
N ARG A 147 7.72 -4.89 -42.49
CA ARG A 147 7.33 -6.21 -43.04
C ARG A 147 5.85 -6.51 -42.80
N ALA A 148 5.28 -5.96 -41.72
CA ALA A 148 3.84 -6.00 -41.46
C ALA A 148 3.05 -4.88 -42.18
N GLY A 149 3.72 -3.98 -42.91
CA GLY A 149 3.13 -2.83 -43.60
C GLY A 149 2.59 -3.13 -45.00
N GLY A 150 1.83 -4.23 -45.15
CA GLY A 150 0.91 -4.42 -46.27
C GLY A 150 -0.50 -3.98 -45.85
N SER A 151 -1.05 -3.00 -46.56
CA SER A 151 -2.37 -2.34 -46.36
C SER A 151 -2.55 -1.52 -45.08
N VAL A 152 -2.14 -0.25 -45.12
CA VAL A 152 -2.78 0.82 -44.34
C VAL A 152 -4.11 1.12 -45.04
N GLY A 153 -5.18 0.50 -44.57
CA GLY A 153 -6.55 0.94 -44.86
C GLY A 153 -6.87 2.14 -43.97
N ASN A 154 -7.28 3.25 -44.57
CA ASN A 154 -7.81 4.42 -43.87
C ASN A 154 -9.06 3.99 -43.06
N GLY A 155 -8.92 3.90 -41.75
CA GLY A 155 -10.01 3.62 -40.81
C GLY A 155 -9.75 4.39 -39.52
N GLU A 156 -10.39 5.55 -39.43
CA GLU A 156 -10.84 6.26 -38.23
C GLU A 156 -10.14 5.92 -36.90
N LEU A 157 -9.31 6.87 -36.44
CA LEU A 157 -8.78 6.93 -35.09
C LEU A 157 -9.92 7.12 -34.07
N GLY A 158 -10.57 6.02 -33.70
CA GLY A 158 -11.42 5.94 -32.53
C GLY A 158 -10.56 5.94 -31.26
N THR A 159 -10.44 7.10 -30.63
CA THR A 159 -9.90 7.24 -29.27
C THR A 159 -10.88 6.62 -28.26
N GLY A 160 -10.87 5.29 -28.13
CA GLY A 160 -11.64 4.56 -27.14
C GLY A 160 -10.89 4.46 -25.81
N ASN A 161 -11.02 5.48 -24.98
CA ASN A 161 -10.49 5.52 -23.62
C ASN A 161 -11.27 4.51 -22.76
N ARG A 162 -10.66 3.37 -22.37
CA ARG A 162 -11.25 2.42 -21.41
C ARG A 162 -11.05 2.90 -19.97
N VAL A 163 -11.48 4.14 -19.69
CA VAL A 163 -11.46 4.77 -18.35
C VAL A 163 -12.88 5.04 -17.84
N ASP A 164 -13.93 4.79 -18.63
CA ASP A 164 -15.27 5.33 -18.40
C ASP A 164 -16.28 4.39 -17.72
N ASP A 165 -15.83 3.34 -17.00
CA ASP A 165 -16.77 2.41 -16.34
C ASP A 165 -17.08 2.80 -14.88
N LYS A 166 -16.10 3.35 -14.14
CA LYS A 166 -16.31 3.78 -12.75
C LYS A 166 -17.12 5.07 -12.63
N SER A 167 -16.99 5.98 -13.58
CA SER A 167 -17.75 7.24 -13.61
C SER A 167 -19.22 7.04 -14.01
N ARG A 168 -19.53 5.97 -14.75
CA ARG A 168 -20.90 5.59 -15.10
C ARG A 168 -21.63 5.01 -13.89
N PHE A 169 -21.02 4.07 -13.16
CA PHE A 169 -21.59 3.55 -11.91
C PHE A 169 -21.81 4.66 -10.86
N TYR A 170 -20.86 5.61 -10.74
CA TYR A 170 -20.97 6.74 -9.82
C TYR A 170 -22.07 7.76 -10.21
N ASN A 171 -22.33 7.96 -11.51
CA ASN A 171 -23.40 8.86 -11.96
C ASN A 171 -24.78 8.19 -11.98
N GLU A 172 -24.84 6.87 -12.14
CA GLU A 172 -26.08 6.08 -12.15
C GLU A 172 -26.64 5.94 -10.72
N SER A 173 -25.77 5.74 -9.73
CA SER A 173 -26.10 5.82 -8.30
C SER A 173 -26.49 7.22 -7.81
N ARG A 174 -26.15 8.28 -8.57
CA ARG A 174 -26.57 9.66 -8.27
C ARG A 174 -27.93 10.04 -8.89
N ARG A 175 -28.40 9.28 -9.90
CA ARG A 175 -29.70 9.50 -10.57
C ARG A 175 -30.83 8.69 -9.93
N ALA A 176 -30.52 7.53 -9.36
CA ALA A 176 -31.44 6.79 -8.51
C ALA A 176 -31.47 7.46 -7.13
N GLY A 177 -32.33 8.48 -6.98
CA GLY A 177 -32.53 9.14 -5.70
C GLY A 177 -33.09 8.17 -4.66
N GLU A 178 -32.22 7.69 -3.77
CA GLU A 178 -32.60 7.28 -2.42
C GLU A 178 -32.03 8.31 -1.44
N GLU A 179 -32.94 8.80 -0.60
CA GLU A 179 -32.82 9.88 0.36
C GLU A 179 -31.44 10.03 1.01
N THR A 180 -30.84 11.20 0.81
CA THR A 180 -29.87 11.75 1.76
C THR A 180 -30.57 11.94 3.10
N VAL A 181 -30.54 10.93 3.96
CA VAL A 181 -30.82 11.12 5.39
C VAL A 181 -29.75 12.08 5.90
N PRO A 182 -30.12 13.27 6.41
CA PRO A 182 -29.13 14.18 6.96
C PRO A 182 -28.49 13.51 8.19
N ILE A 183 -27.21 13.17 8.08
CA ILE A 183 -26.41 12.76 9.23
C ILE A 183 -26.32 14.01 10.12
N PRO A 184 -26.82 13.97 11.38
CA PRO A 184 -26.61 15.06 12.30
C PRO A 184 -25.11 15.12 12.58
N ILE A 185 -24.48 16.22 12.19
CA ILE A 185 -23.13 16.61 12.61
C ILE A 185 -23.25 17.26 14.00
N PRO A 186 -22.88 16.59 15.11
CA PRO A 186 -22.93 17.21 16.41
C PRO A 186 -21.53 17.68 16.77
N TYR A 187 -21.02 18.72 16.13
CA TYR A 187 -19.87 19.45 16.66
C TYR A 187 -19.94 20.94 16.29
N SER A 188 -20.37 21.73 17.26
CA SER A 188 -19.92 23.11 17.47
C SER A 188 -19.89 23.34 18.99
N PRO A 189 -18.96 24.18 19.48
CA PRO A 189 -18.37 24.09 20.82
C PRO A 189 -19.34 24.25 21.99
#